data_AF-A0A962GBF2-F1
#
_entry.id   AF-A0A962GBF2-F1
#
_cell.length_a   1.000
_cell.length_b   1.000
_cell.length_c   1.000
_cell.angle_alpha   90.00
_cell.angle_beta   90.00
_cell.angle_gamma   90.00
#
_symmetry.space_group_name_H-M   'P 1'
#
loop_
_entity.id
_entity.type
_entity.pdbx_description
1 polymer ?
#
loop_
_entity_poly.entity_id
_entity_poly.type
_entity_poly.pdbx_seq_one_letter_code
_entity_poly.pdbx_strand_id
1 'polypeptide(L)'
;PQEGRGRYGGSQQAFILAGSVVSLRKQGESRAFVQVEDYSGRFEAVLYRESWTEFAPLLTRDAILVFEGSLSIDDFSGNYQLRTQRVATIESACERQARVLRVRVNGIGSDFASRLYEVLEACRGGSTTVRIAFSNQSGRGEIELGPEWRVRASPALARTVGALDGVLDAEFVYGQ
;
A
#
# COMPACT_ATOMS: atom_id res chain seq x y z
N PRO A 1 -4.81 11.41 -45.31
CA PRO A 1 -5.39 10.34 -44.46
C PRO A 1 -5.18 10.68 -42.98
N GLN A 2 -6.23 11.16 -42.32
CA GLN A 2 -6.26 11.42 -40.89
C GLN A 2 -6.66 10.12 -40.19
N GLU A 3 -5.72 9.44 -39.54
CA GLU A 3 -6.06 8.33 -38.63
C GLU A 3 -6.57 8.91 -37.31
N GLY A 4 -7.84 8.61 -37.02
CA GLY A 4 -8.51 9.00 -35.80
C GLY A 4 -7.81 8.41 -34.58
N ARG A 5 -7.25 9.26 -33.74
CA ARG A 5 -6.89 8.91 -32.36
C ARG A 5 -8.16 8.46 -31.65
N GLY A 6 -8.29 7.17 -31.45
CA GLY A 6 -9.39 6.55 -30.71
C GLY A 6 -9.59 7.24 -29.38
N ARG A 7 -10.79 7.80 -29.18
CA ARG A 7 -11.31 8.11 -27.85
C ARG A 7 -11.34 6.80 -27.07
N TYR A 8 -10.41 6.62 -26.13
CA TYR A 8 -10.56 5.65 -25.06
C TYR A 8 -11.70 6.11 -24.14
N GLY A 9 -12.93 5.87 -24.59
CA GLY A 9 -14.16 5.93 -23.80
C GLY A 9 -14.42 4.58 -23.12
N GLY A 10 -13.39 3.99 -22.52
CA GLY A 10 -13.50 2.79 -21.69
C GLY A 10 -13.22 3.17 -20.25
N SER A 11 -14.01 2.65 -19.31
CA SER A 11 -13.86 2.76 -17.85
C SER A 11 -12.50 3.32 -17.41
N GLN A 12 -12.49 4.48 -16.75
CA GLN A 12 -11.28 5.04 -16.14
C GLN A 12 -10.71 3.99 -15.16
N GLN A 13 -9.80 3.16 -15.63
CA GLN A 13 -9.13 2.17 -14.82
C GLN A 13 -8.29 2.94 -13.81
N ALA A 14 -8.54 2.70 -12.53
CA ALA A 14 -7.73 3.25 -11.46
C ALA A 14 -6.39 2.51 -11.44
N PHE A 15 -5.31 3.27 -11.51
CA PHE A 15 -3.95 2.80 -11.34
C PHE A 15 -3.47 3.21 -9.95
N ILE A 16 -2.76 2.30 -9.28
CA ILE A 16 -2.12 2.53 -8.00
C ILE A 16 -0.62 2.38 -8.22
N LEU A 17 0.13 3.44 -7.96
CA LEU A 17 1.58 3.50 -8.08
C LEU A 17 2.18 3.93 -6.74
N ALA A 18 3.37 3.44 -6.41
CA ALA A 18 4.09 3.84 -5.22
C ALA A 18 5.50 4.31 -5.59
N GLY A 19 5.99 5.33 -4.90
CA GLY A 19 7.35 5.83 -5.14
C GLY A 19 7.71 7.00 -4.22
N SER A 20 8.93 7.48 -4.37
CA SER A 20 9.47 8.61 -3.60
C SER A 20 9.27 9.92 -4.36
N VAL A 21 8.84 10.96 -3.66
CA VAL A 21 8.68 12.31 -4.22
C VAL A 21 10.05 12.95 -4.45
N VAL A 22 10.38 13.19 -5.71
CA VAL A 22 11.64 13.80 -6.13
C VAL A 22 11.53 15.32 -6.15
N SER A 23 10.47 15.84 -6.76
CA SER A 23 10.25 17.27 -6.91
C SER A 23 8.77 17.62 -7.00
N LEU A 24 8.45 18.87 -6.65
CA LEU A 24 7.10 19.41 -6.69
C LEU A 24 7.11 20.76 -7.43
N ARG A 25 6.24 20.89 -8.45
CA ARG A 25 6.02 22.13 -9.19
C ARG A 25 4.56 22.51 -9.20
N LYS A 26 4.22 23.65 -8.60
CA LYS A 26 2.87 24.21 -8.64
C LYS A 26 2.70 25.12 -9.86
N GLN A 27 1.61 24.98 -10.61
CA GLN A 27 1.27 25.86 -11.74
C GLN A 27 -0.02 26.63 -11.42
N GLY A 28 0.12 27.90 -11.01
CA GLY A 28 -1.00 28.72 -10.56
C GLY A 28 -1.70 28.11 -9.34
N GLU A 29 -3.01 28.29 -9.23
CA GLU A 29 -3.82 27.72 -8.15
C GLU A 29 -4.61 26.46 -8.55
N SER A 30 -4.53 26.05 -9.82
CA SER A 30 -5.40 25.02 -10.36
C SER A 30 -4.82 23.61 -10.28
N ARG A 31 -3.49 23.47 -10.37
CA ARG A 31 -2.83 22.16 -10.37
C ARG A 31 -1.39 22.19 -9.87
N ALA A 32 -0.94 21.04 -9.39
CA ALA A 32 0.45 20.75 -9.03
C ALA A 32 0.93 19.49 -9.75
N PHE A 33 2.21 19.49 -10.11
CA PHE A 33 2.93 18.37 -10.71
C PHE A 33 3.92 17.85 -9.68
N VAL A 34 3.91 16.54 -9.48
CA VAL A 34 4.78 15.83 -8.55
C VAL A 34 5.56 14.81 -9.34
N GLN A 35 6.87 14.95 -9.37
CA GLN A 35 7.73 13.94 -9.96
C GLN A 35 7.99 12.86 -8.93
N VAL A 36 7.63 11.63 -9.27
CA VAL A 36 7.77 10.47 -8.40
C VAL A 36 8.70 9.48 -9.07
N GLU A 37 9.58 8.86 -8.29
CA GLU A 37 10.52 7.84 -8.75
C GLU A 37 10.33 6.56 -7.94
N ASP A 38 10.30 5.44 -8.64
CA ASP A 38 10.66 4.15 -8.07
C ASP A 38 11.99 3.72 -8.69
N TYR A 39 12.68 2.74 -8.12
CA TYR A 39 13.97 2.29 -8.65
C TYR A 39 13.93 1.81 -10.12
N SER A 40 12.74 1.60 -10.70
CA SER A 40 12.55 1.19 -12.09
C SER A 40 12.33 2.36 -13.06
N GLY A 41 11.95 3.54 -12.57
CA GLY A 41 11.72 4.70 -13.41
C GLY A 41 11.00 5.85 -12.72
N ARG A 42 10.60 6.83 -13.52
CA ARG A 42 9.91 8.04 -13.05
C ARG A 42 8.54 8.17 -13.69
N PHE A 43 7.59 8.68 -12.93
CA PHE A 43 6.31 9.12 -13.45
C PHE A 43 5.95 10.50 -12.90
N GLU A 44 5.10 11.21 -13.62
CA GLU A 44 4.56 12.49 -13.19
C GLU A 44 3.13 12.31 -12.67
N ALA A 45 2.90 12.68 -11.42
CA ALA A 45 1.58 12.73 -10.81
C ALA A 45 1.04 14.17 -10.87
N VAL A 46 -0.17 14.33 -11.41
CA VAL A 46 -0.85 15.62 -11.50
C VAL A 46 -2.00 15.65 -10.49
N LEU A 47 -1.93 16.59 -9.56
CA LEU A 47 -3.00 16.86 -8.60
C LEU A 47 -3.72 18.14 -9.00
N TYR A 48 -5.04 18.05 -9.15
CA TYR A 48 -5.91 19.21 -9.37
C TYR A 48 -6.31 19.83 -8.04
N ARG A 49 -6.85 21.05 -8.09
CA ARG A 49 -7.15 21.89 -6.91
C ARG A 49 -7.70 21.13 -5.70
N GLU A 50 -8.70 20.26 -5.89
CA GLU A 50 -9.30 19.47 -4.80
C GLU A 50 -8.28 18.52 -4.15
N SER A 51 -7.73 17.57 -4.90
CA SER A 51 -6.73 16.63 -4.41
C SER A 51 -5.46 17.32 -3.90
N TRP A 52 -5.03 18.42 -4.53
CA TRP A 52 -3.89 19.21 -4.06
C TRP A 52 -4.17 19.82 -2.69
N THR A 53 -5.35 20.41 -2.49
CA THR A 53 -5.71 21.04 -1.21
C THR A 53 -5.73 20.00 -0.09
N GLU A 54 -6.21 18.78 -0.36
CA GLU A 54 -6.26 17.69 0.62
C GLU A 54 -4.87 17.09 0.91
N PHE A 55 -4.08 16.80 -0.12
CA PHE A 55 -2.88 15.97 0.00
C PHE A 55 -1.56 16.75 -0.02
N ALA A 56 -1.56 18.06 -0.24
CA ALA A 56 -0.34 18.89 -0.18
C ALA A 56 0.54 18.64 1.06
N PRO A 57 -0.01 18.46 2.28
CA PRO A 57 0.82 18.19 3.46
C PRO A 57 1.64 16.90 3.39
N LEU A 58 1.20 15.91 2.59
CA LEU A 58 1.92 14.65 2.41
C LEU A 58 3.07 14.77 1.39
N LEU A 59 2.98 15.72 0.46
CA LEU A 59 3.85 15.83 -0.72
C LEU A 59 5.16 16.55 -0.41
N THR A 60 5.95 16.00 0.51
CA THR A 60 7.28 16.49 0.85
C THR A 60 8.36 15.73 0.08
N ARG A 61 9.51 16.36 -0.14
CA ARG A 61 10.65 15.71 -0.81
C ARG A 61 11.08 14.46 -0.03
N ASP A 62 11.43 13.42 -0.77
CA ASP A 62 11.85 12.09 -0.30
C ASP A 62 10.72 11.27 0.38
N ALA A 63 9.50 11.82 0.52
CA ALA A 63 8.37 11.08 1.06
C ALA A 63 7.98 9.90 0.15
N ILE A 64 7.82 8.71 0.75
CA ILE A 64 7.36 7.52 0.05
C ILE A 64 5.85 7.44 0.18
N LEU A 65 5.16 7.56 -0.96
CA LEU A 65 3.71 7.68 -1.02
C LEU A 65 3.12 6.73 -2.05
N VAL A 66 1.84 6.41 -1.85
CA VAL A 66 0.99 5.66 -2.77
C VAL A 66 0.05 6.65 -3.44
N PHE A 67 0.09 6.66 -4.77
CA PHE A 67 -0.71 7.51 -5.64
C PHE A 67 -1.75 6.66 -6.36
N GLU A 68 -3.01 7.06 -6.26
CA GLU A 68 -4.14 6.40 -6.90
C GLU A 68 -4.82 7.39 -7.85
N GLY A 69 -5.03 6.98 -9.10
CA GLY A 69 -5.54 7.89 -10.12
C GLY A 69 -5.76 7.23 -11.48
N SER A 70 -6.09 8.05 -12.48
CA SER A 70 -6.26 7.59 -13.86
C SER A 70 -5.05 7.95 -14.71
N LEU A 71 -4.64 7.03 -15.58
CA LEU A 71 -3.57 7.28 -16.54
C LEU A 71 -4.07 8.22 -17.65
N SER A 72 -3.30 9.25 -17.96
CA SER A 72 -3.57 10.17 -19.06
C SER A 72 -2.29 10.47 -19.82
N ILE A 73 -2.42 10.95 -21.06
CA ILE A 73 -1.30 11.44 -21.85
C ILE A 73 -1.33 12.96 -21.76
N ASP A 74 -0.20 13.58 -21.47
CA ASP A 74 -0.07 15.03 -21.55
C ASP A 74 -0.08 15.47 -23.02
N ASP A 75 -0.99 16.37 -23.38
CA ASP A 75 -1.19 16.81 -24.76
C ASP A 75 0.01 17.58 -25.33
N PHE A 76 0.86 18.15 -24.47
CA PHE A 76 2.03 18.94 -24.88
C PHE A 76 3.29 18.09 -25.08
N SER A 77 3.65 17.29 -24.08
CA SER A 77 4.86 16.46 -24.12
C SER A 77 4.64 15.08 -24.75
N GLY A 78 3.39 14.60 -24.81
CA GLY A 78 3.07 13.23 -25.21
C GLY A 78 3.43 12.18 -24.17
N ASN A 79 3.90 12.59 -22.99
CA ASN A 79 4.29 11.67 -21.91
C ASN A 79 3.07 11.18 -21.13
N TYR A 80 3.20 10.00 -20.52
CA TYR A 80 2.21 9.51 -19.57
C TYR A 80 2.29 10.27 -18.25
N GLN A 81 1.13 10.66 -17.73
CA GLN A 81 0.97 11.28 -16.42
C GLN A 81 -0.20 10.63 -15.67
N LEU A 82 -0.04 10.50 -14.36
CA LEU A 82 -1.09 9.99 -13.47
C LEU A 82 -1.93 11.17 -12.96
N ARG A 83 -3.18 11.27 -13.42
CA ARG A 83 -4.16 12.19 -12.82
C ARG A 83 -4.55 11.63 -11.46
N THR A 84 -3.92 12.15 -10.42
CA THR A 84 -4.00 11.64 -9.05
C THR A 84 -5.29 12.11 -8.40
N GLN A 85 -6.04 11.17 -7.86
CA GLN A 85 -7.29 11.39 -7.14
C GLN A 85 -7.09 11.22 -5.63
N ARG A 86 -6.20 10.31 -5.23
CA ARG A 86 -5.88 10.04 -3.82
C ARG A 86 -4.38 9.84 -3.63
N VAL A 87 -3.87 10.36 -2.53
CA VAL A 87 -2.51 10.10 -2.05
C VAL A 87 -2.59 9.52 -0.64
N ALA A 88 -1.75 8.53 -0.36
CA ALA A 88 -1.70 7.87 0.93
C ALA A 88 -0.26 7.56 1.32
N THR A 89 0.03 7.50 2.62
CA THR A 89 1.27 6.86 3.09
C THR A 89 1.17 5.35 2.90
N ILE A 90 2.31 4.65 2.88
CA ILE A 90 2.30 3.17 2.82
C ILE A 90 1.54 2.58 4.01
N GLU A 91 1.69 3.15 5.21
CA GLU A 91 1.01 2.70 6.42
C GLU A 91 -0.51 2.78 6.25
N SER A 92 -1.02 3.96 5.85
CA SER A 92 -2.47 4.16 5.68
C SER A 92 -3.05 3.36 4.49
N ALA A 93 -2.26 3.13 3.43
CA ALA A 93 -2.65 2.26 2.33
C ALA A 93 -2.74 0.80 2.81
N CYS A 94 -1.73 0.33 3.56
CA CYS A 94 -1.69 -1.01 4.11
C CYS A 94 -2.85 -1.26 5.08
N GLU A 95 -3.11 -0.32 6.00
CA GLU A 95 -4.21 -0.43 6.96
C GLU A 95 -5.58 -0.50 6.26
N ARG A 96 -5.76 0.26 5.18
CA ARG A 96 -7.02 0.27 4.41
C ARG A 96 -7.26 -1.03 3.64
N GLN A 97 -6.21 -1.58 3.01
CA GLN A 97 -6.33 -2.67 2.05
C GLN A 97 -6.10 -4.05 2.67
N ALA A 98 -5.31 -4.16 3.73
CA ALA A 98 -5.03 -5.44 4.37
C ALA A 98 -6.31 -6.04 4.95
N ARG A 99 -6.44 -7.36 4.79
CA ARG A 99 -7.56 -8.15 5.31
C ARG A 99 -7.09 -9.22 6.27
N VAL A 100 -5.98 -9.87 5.94
CA VAL A 100 -5.39 -10.93 6.76
C VAL A 100 -3.90 -10.68 6.93
N LEU A 101 -3.40 -10.74 8.16
CA LEU A 101 -2.00 -10.98 8.47
C LEU A 101 -1.80 -12.48 8.57
N ARG A 102 -1.14 -13.07 7.57
CA ARG A 102 -0.84 -14.50 7.54
C ARG A 102 0.56 -14.73 8.10
N VAL A 103 0.63 -15.48 9.19
CA VAL A 103 1.88 -15.82 9.88
C VAL A 103 2.14 -17.29 9.64
N ARG A 104 3.16 -17.60 8.83
CA ARG A 104 3.60 -18.98 8.61
C ARG A 104 4.57 -19.36 9.70
N VAL A 105 4.31 -20.48 10.36
CA VAL A 105 5.10 -20.94 11.50
C VAL A 105 5.57 -22.38 11.33
N ASN A 106 6.72 -22.69 11.91
CA ASN A 106 7.23 -24.05 12.06
C ASN A 106 8.12 -24.15 13.30
N GLY A 107 7.93 -25.19 14.10
CA GLY A 107 8.74 -25.41 15.30
C GLY A 107 8.62 -24.31 16.37
N ILE A 108 7.41 -23.83 16.65
CA ILE A 108 7.16 -22.80 17.67
C ILE A 108 7.33 -23.35 19.10
N GLY A 109 7.87 -22.51 19.99
CA GLY A 109 7.95 -22.79 21.42
C GLY A 109 6.59 -22.67 22.13
N SER A 110 6.49 -23.20 23.35
CA SER A 110 5.28 -23.11 24.18
C SER A 110 4.89 -21.67 24.54
N ASP A 111 5.83 -20.74 24.47
CA ASP A 111 5.69 -19.31 24.78
C ASP A 111 5.30 -18.46 23.56
N PHE A 112 5.20 -19.05 22.36
CA PHE A 112 4.95 -18.32 21.11
C PHE A 112 3.66 -17.51 21.14
N ALA A 113 2.57 -18.07 21.67
CA ALA A 113 1.29 -17.38 21.74
C ALA A 113 1.37 -16.10 22.59
N SER A 114 2.09 -16.15 23.72
CA SER A 114 2.32 -14.99 24.59
C SER A 114 3.16 -13.92 23.90
N ARG A 115 4.28 -14.32 23.27
CA ARG A 115 5.15 -13.39 22.52
C ARG A 115 4.42 -12.73 21.35
N LEU A 116 3.63 -13.50 20.60
CA LEU A 116 2.79 -12.97 19.54
C LEU A 116 1.77 -11.98 20.12
N TYR A 117 1.12 -12.32 21.23
CA TYR A 117 0.14 -11.42 21.87
C TYR A 117 0.76 -10.07 22.25
N GLU A 118 1.94 -10.08 22.88
CA GLU A 118 2.70 -8.88 23.26
C GLU A 118 3.09 -8.03 22.04
N VAL A 119 3.64 -8.64 20.99
CA VAL A 119 4.03 -7.92 19.75
C VAL A 119 2.83 -7.22 19.11
N LEU A 120 1.66 -7.87 19.12
CA LEU A 120 0.47 -7.32 18.49
C LEU A 120 -0.22 -6.22 19.34
N GLU A 121 0.13 -6.07 20.62
CA GLU A 121 -0.54 -5.18 21.58
C GLU A 121 -0.58 -3.72 21.09
N ALA A 122 0.57 -3.19 20.65
CA ALA A 122 0.69 -1.82 20.14
C ALA A 122 -0.12 -1.56 18.86
N CYS A 123 -0.49 -2.62 18.14
CA CYS A 123 -1.20 -2.55 16.88
C CYS A 123 -2.65 -3.05 16.97
N ARG A 124 -3.20 -3.29 18.16
CA ARG A 124 -4.60 -3.73 18.33
C ARG A 124 -5.61 -2.72 17.82
N GLY A 125 -6.84 -3.20 17.61
CA GLY A 125 -8.01 -2.36 17.31
C GLY A 125 -8.21 -2.03 15.83
N GLY A 126 -7.55 -2.75 14.92
CA GLY A 126 -7.80 -2.63 13.48
C GLY A 126 -8.76 -3.69 12.94
N SER A 127 -8.94 -3.69 11.62
CA SER A 127 -9.83 -4.60 10.90
C SER A 127 -9.13 -5.83 10.33
N THR A 128 -7.79 -5.91 10.43
CA THR A 128 -7.02 -7.00 9.83
C THR A 128 -7.03 -8.21 10.75
N THR A 129 -7.53 -9.34 10.25
CA THR A 129 -7.56 -10.62 10.97
C THR A 129 -6.18 -11.26 10.98
N VAL A 130 -5.83 -12.00 12.04
CA VAL A 130 -4.57 -12.72 12.13
C VAL A 130 -4.82 -14.21 11.88
N ARG A 131 -4.00 -14.81 11.01
CA ARG A 131 -4.11 -16.22 10.66
C ARG A 131 -2.76 -16.92 10.80
N ILE A 132 -2.73 -18.01 11.56
CA ILE A 132 -1.55 -18.85 11.74
C ILE A 132 -1.61 -19.99 10.74
N ALA A 133 -0.63 -20.08 9.86
CA ALA A 133 -0.48 -21.17 8.91
C ALA A 133 0.68 -22.06 9.34
N PHE A 134 0.47 -23.37 9.39
CA PHE A 134 1.50 -24.33 9.81
C PHE A 134 1.56 -25.51 8.84
N SER A 135 2.75 -26.13 8.76
CA SER A 135 2.98 -27.35 8.00
C SER A 135 3.97 -28.22 8.75
N ASN A 136 3.59 -29.45 9.04
CA ASN A 136 4.44 -30.45 9.69
C ASN A 136 4.35 -31.80 8.93
N GLN A 137 5.00 -32.84 9.46
CA GLN A 137 4.99 -34.17 8.82
C GLN A 137 3.59 -34.81 8.76
N SER A 138 2.68 -34.39 9.64
CA SER A 138 1.32 -34.94 9.74
C SER A 138 0.30 -34.16 8.91
N GLY A 139 0.62 -32.96 8.45
CA GLY A 139 -0.26 -32.18 7.59
C GLY A 139 0.01 -30.67 7.60
N ARG A 140 -0.90 -29.95 6.95
CA ARG A 140 -0.91 -28.49 6.85
C ARG A 140 -2.28 -27.95 7.21
N GLY A 141 -2.31 -26.78 7.82
CA GLY A 141 -3.55 -26.14 8.24
C GLY A 141 -3.40 -24.65 8.45
N GLU A 142 -4.54 -23.97 8.54
CA GLU A 142 -4.60 -22.57 8.93
C GLU A 142 -5.59 -22.40 10.09
N ILE A 143 -5.22 -21.58 11.06
CA ILE A 143 -6.05 -21.20 12.20
C ILE A 143 -6.26 -19.70 12.13
N GLU A 144 -7.51 -19.29 11.94
CA GLU A 144 -7.91 -17.90 12.08
C GLU A 144 -8.09 -17.58 13.57
N LEU A 145 -7.43 -16.53 14.04
CA LEU A 145 -7.52 -16.10 15.43
C LEU A 145 -8.78 -15.25 15.66
N GLY A 146 -9.25 -15.21 16.91
CA GLY A 146 -10.45 -14.49 17.29
C GLY A 146 -10.37 -12.97 17.07
N PRO A 147 -11.50 -12.25 17.14
CA PRO A 147 -11.56 -10.81 16.93
C PRO A 147 -10.63 -9.98 17.84
N GLU A 148 -10.33 -10.47 19.04
CA GLU A 148 -9.39 -9.88 19.99
C GLU A 148 -7.94 -9.84 19.45
N TRP A 149 -7.65 -10.66 18.43
CA TRP A 149 -6.36 -10.69 17.76
C TRP A 149 -6.23 -9.72 16.59
N ARG A 150 -7.30 -8.99 16.24
CA ARG A 150 -7.27 -8.08 15.09
C ARG A 150 -6.31 -6.92 15.31
N VAL A 151 -5.68 -6.49 14.22
CA VAL A 151 -4.63 -5.48 14.22
C VAL A 151 -4.84 -4.42 13.14
N ARG A 152 -4.24 -3.25 13.36
CA ARG A 152 -4.00 -2.24 12.34
C ARG A 152 -2.79 -2.67 11.53
N ALA A 153 -2.98 -2.89 10.24
CA ALA A 153 -1.89 -3.36 9.39
C ALA A 153 -0.86 -2.25 9.14
N SER A 154 0.41 -2.62 9.25
CA SER A 154 1.52 -1.77 8.85
C SER A 154 2.68 -2.64 8.36
N PRO A 155 3.49 -2.20 7.39
CA PRO A 155 4.67 -2.96 6.97
C PRO A 155 5.63 -3.27 8.14
N ALA A 156 5.72 -2.39 9.13
CA ALA A 156 6.51 -2.61 10.33
C ALA A 156 6.00 -3.81 11.15
N LEU A 157 4.69 -3.95 11.31
CA LEU A 157 4.10 -5.07 12.05
C LEU A 157 4.45 -6.42 11.42
N ALA A 158 4.34 -6.56 10.11
CA ALA A 158 4.72 -7.78 9.40
C ALA A 158 6.19 -8.14 9.66
N ARG A 159 7.10 -7.16 9.60
CA ARG A 159 8.52 -7.39 9.91
C ARG A 159 8.75 -7.80 11.36
N THR A 160 8.10 -7.14 12.32
CA THR A 160 8.26 -7.46 13.74
C THR A 160 7.76 -8.88 14.05
N VAL A 161 6.61 -9.28 13.50
CA VAL A 161 6.10 -10.64 13.65
C VAL A 161 7.00 -11.64 12.93
N GLY A 162 7.50 -11.31 11.74
CA GLY A 162 8.43 -12.14 10.98
C GLY A 162 9.77 -12.39 11.68
N ALA A 163 10.14 -11.57 12.66
CA ALA A 163 11.35 -11.72 13.46
C ALA A 163 11.17 -12.61 14.71
N LEU A 164 9.95 -13.08 15.00
CA LEU A 164 9.70 -13.99 16.12
C LEU A 164 10.24 -15.40 15.81
N ASP A 165 10.80 -16.07 16.84
CA ASP A 165 11.30 -17.44 16.69
C ASP A 165 10.19 -18.40 16.24
N GLY A 166 10.52 -19.25 15.27
CA GLY A 166 9.59 -20.19 14.68
C GLY A 166 8.63 -19.58 13.66
N VAL A 167 8.68 -18.28 13.40
CA VAL A 167 8.01 -17.64 12.25
C VAL A 167 8.89 -17.80 11.03
N LEU A 168 8.34 -18.44 10.00
CA LEU A 168 8.98 -18.56 8.69
C LEU A 168 8.75 -17.32 7.84
N ASP A 169 7.59 -16.70 8.00
CA ASP A 169 7.14 -15.56 7.19
C ASP A 169 5.90 -14.91 7.78
N ALA A 170 5.74 -13.62 7.54
CA ALA A 170 4.58 -12.84 7.97
C ALA A 170 4.21 -11.84 6.87
N GLU A 171 3.08 -12.07 6.22
CA GLU A 171 2.64 -11.29 5.05
C GLU A 171 1.21 -10.79 5.22
N PHE A 172 0.91 -9.63 4.65
CA PHE A 172 -0.48 -9.17 4.53
C PHE A 172 -1.09 -9.66 3.23
N VAL A 173 -2.28 -10.22 3.34
CA VAL A 173 -3.16 -10.50 2.21
C VAL A 173 -4.10 -9.30 2.06
N TYR A 174 -4.02 -8.66 0.90
CA TYR A 174 -4.83 -7.49 0.54
C TYR A 174 -6.13 -7.91 -0.14
N GLY A 175 -7.19 -7.12 0.05
CA GLY A 175 -8.45 -7.31 -0.68
C GLY A 175 -8.28 -7.03 -2.17
N GLN A 176 -9.04 -7.75 -3.01
CA GLN A 176 -9.23 -7.42 -4.43
C GLN A 176 -10.03 -6.12 -4.57
#